data_AF-A0A257CHV0-F1
#
_entry.id   AF-A0A257CHV0-F1
#
_cell.length_a   1.000
_cell.length_b   1.000
_cell.length_c   1.000
_cell.angle_alpha   90.00
_cell.angle_beta   90.00
_cell.angle_gamma   90.00
#
_symmetry.space_group_name_H-M   'P 1'
#
loop_
_entity.id
_entity.type
_entity.pdbx_description
1 polymer ?
#
loop_
_entity_poly.entity_id
_entity_poly.type
_entity_poly.pdbx_seq_one_letter_code
_entity_poly.pdbx_strand_id
1 'polypeptide(L)'
;MRLLIIPGLYGSEPAHWQSWLQARHPTSVRVNVLDWSVGQVDVWAERIAATLIAEAPGPWLAVAHSFGCLALARYAALGGRDIDAGLLVAPANPQRFNLAPGHIARPLPFRSSLVVSDNDHWMAREDALALGAQWGSRPVCIGPAGHINVDAGFGPWPLAQALVEELRDADRHAAAGVRARTSATQQTSKANARSAIAQTENA
;
A
#
# COMPACT_ATOMS: atom_id res chain seq x y z
N MET A 1 -8.92 -5.68 -7.06
CA MET A 1 -8.20 -5.53 -5.79
C MET A 1 -9.15 -5.08 -4.70
N ARG A 2 -9.14 -5.76 -3.55
CA ARG A 2 -9.87 -5.31 -2.35
C ARG A 2 -9.05 -4.24 -1.64
N LEU A 3 -9.71 -3.33 -0.93
CA LEU A 3 -8.99 -2.33 -0.13
C LEU A 3 -8.81 -2.84 1.28
N LEU A 4 -7.58 -2.72 1.80
CA LEU A 4 -7.28 -2.87 3.21
C LEU A 4 -7.11 -1.46 3.79
N ILE A 5 -8.10 -1.00 4.54
CA ILE A 5 -8.08 0.31 5.22
C ILE A 5 -7.25 0.17 6.50
N ILE A 6 -6.19 0.96 6.62
CA ILE A 6 -5.26 0.96 7.75
C ILE A 6 -5.25 2.37 8.36
N PRO A 7 -6.07 2.63 9.41
CA PRO A 7 -6.11 3.94 10.04
C PRO A 7 -4.82 4.29 10.79
N GLY A 8 -4.71 5.54 11.24
CA GLY A 8 -3.71 5.96 12.22
C GLY A 8 -4.21 5.84 13.67
N LEU A 9 -3.44 6.41 14.61
CA LEU A 9 -3.87 6.54 16.00
C LEU A 9 -5.26 7.18 16.09
N TYR A 10 -6.05 6.75 17.07
CA TYR A 10 -7.45 7.14 17.29
C TYR A 10 -8.41 6.69 16.17
N GLY A 11 -7.91 5.97 15.16
CA GLY A 11 -8.70 5.37 14.12
C GLY A 11 -9.14 6.35 13.03
N SER A 12 -10.22 6.00 12.35
CA SER A 12 -10.86 6.83 11.34
C SER A 12 -12.34 6.91 11.67
N GLU A 13 -12.73 8.03 12.25
CA GLU A 13 -14.11 8.29 12.63
C GLU A 13 -15.06 8.30 11.40
N PRO A 14 -16.39 8.27 11.59
CA PRO A 14 -17.34 8.17 10.49
C PRO A 14 -17.20 9.27 9.42
N ALA A 15 -16.83 10.49 9.84
CA ALA A 15 -16.63 11.61 8.94
C ALA A 15 -15.28 11.59 8.21
N HIS A 16 -14.33 10.71 8.59
CA HIS A 16 -13.00 10.65 8.01
C HIS A 16 -13.00 10.13 6.57
N TRP A 17 -12.08 10.61 5.74
CA TRP A 17 -11.98 10.20 4.34
C TRP A 17 -11.75 8.69 4.14
N GLN A 18 -11.05 8.01 5.04
CA GLN A 18 -10.94 6.54 4.99
C GLN A 18 -12.30 5.85 5.17
N SER A 19 -13.17 6.39 6.04
CA SER A 19 -14.54 5.89 6.24
C SER A 19 -15.43 6.18 5.04
N TRP A 20 -15.33 7.39 4.48
CA TRP A 20 -16.01 7.75 3.23
C TRP A 20 -15.58 6.85 2.06
N LEU A 21 -14.28 6.60 1.91
CA LEU A 21 -13.75 5.73 0.87
C LEU A 21 -14.20 4.28 1.07
N GLN A 22 -14.15 3.78 2.30
CA GLN A 22 -14.58 2.42 2.64
C GLN A 22 -16.04 2.18 2.26
N ALA A 23 -16.94 3.13 2.54
CA ALA A 23 -18.36 3.02 2.18
C ALA A 23 -18.60 2.90 0.67
N ARG A 24 -17.65 3.37 -0.16
CA ARG A 24 -17.70 3.31 -1.63
C ARG A 24 -17.08 2.03 -2.20
N HIS A 25 -16.44 1.23 -1.36
CA HIS A 25 -15.84 -0.05 -1.75
C HIS A 25 -16.37 -1.16 -0.83
N PRO A 26 -17.55 -1.74 -1.12
CA PRO A 26 -18.22 -2.70 -0.23
C PRO A 26 -17.40 -3.94 0.15
N THR A 27 -16.41 -4.31 -0.67
CA THR A 27 -15.51 -5.46 -0.42
C THR A 27 -14.25 -5.09 0.35
N SER A 28 -14.12 -3.83 0.79
CA SER A 28 -12.99 -3.36 1.58
C SER A 28 -13.09 -3.86 3.03
N VAL A 29 -11.92 -4.01 3.65
CA VAL A 29 -11.79 -4.47 5.04
C VAL A 29 -10.94 -3.46 5.78
N ARG A 30 -11.30 -3.20 7.04
CA ARG A 30 -10.58 -2.29 7.91
C ARG A 30 -9.81 -3.09 8.95
N VAL A 31 -8.51 -2.80 9.09
CA VAL A 31 -7.71 -3.31 10.21
C VAL A 31 -8.27 -2.74 11.51
N ASN A 32 -8.45 -3.58 12.51
CA ASN A 32 -8.92 -3.16 13.83
C ASN A 32 -7.91 -3.56 14.91
N VAL A 33 -7.63 -2.65 15.83
CA VAL A 33 -6.73 -2.84 16.98
C VAL A 33 -7.53 -2.80 18.28
N LEU A 34 -7.00 -3.38 19.35
CA LEU A 34 -7.68 -3.39 20.65
C LEU A 34 -7.78 -2.00 21.27
N ASP A 35 -6.71 -1.20 21.14
CA ASP A 35 -6.63 0.16 21.64
C ASP A 35 -6.01 1.06 20.58
N TRP A 36 -6.81 2.00 20.08
CA TRP A 36 -6.42 2.95 19.04
C TRP A 36 -5.47 4.04 19.53
N SER A 37 -5.32 4.21 20.85
CA SER A 37 -4.44 5.23 21.45
C SER A 37 -2.99 4.76 21.62
N VAL A 38 -2.75 3.45 21.50
CA VAL A 38 -1.44 2.84 21.74
C VAL A 38 -0.66 2.68 20.43
N GLY A 39 0.35 3.52 20.24
CA GLY A 39 1.23 3.55 19.08
C GLY A 39 2.34 2.50 19.08
N GLN A 40 2.00 1.22 19.25
CA GLN A 40 2.95 0.12 19.16
C GLN A 40 2.97 -0.49 17.75
N VAL A 41 4.00 -0.14 16.97
CA VAL A 41 4.03 -0.44 15.54
C VAL A 41 4.03 -1.96 15.25
N ASP A 42 4.66 -2.76 16.12
CA ASP A 42 4.68 -4.22 16.02
C ASP A 42 3.29 -4.82 16.19
N VAL A 43 2.56 -4.39 17.23
CA VAL A 43 1.18 -4.83 17.48
C VAL A 43 0.30 -4.49 16.27
N TRP A 44 0.44 -3.30 15.72
CA TRP A 44 -0.34 -2.90 14.54
C TRP A 44 0.01 -3.71 13.29
N ALA A 45 1.29 -4.03 13.09
CA ALA A 45 1.73 -4.91 12.01
C ALA A 45 1.17 -6.33 12.14
N GLU A 46 1.12 -6.87 13.35
CA GLU A 46 0.47 -8.16 13.65
C GLU A 46 -1.03 -8.10 13.36
N ARG A 47 -1.70 -6.98 13.66
CA ARG A 47 -3.12 -6.79 13.34
C ARG A 47 -3.38 -6.71 11.84
N ILE A 48 -2.50 -6.08 11.06
CA ILE A 48 -2.53 -6.14 9.58
C ILE A 48 -2.47 -7.59 9.11
N ALA A 49 -1.49 -8.36 9.62
CA ALA A 49 -1.33 -9.77 9.26
C ALA A 49 -2.57 -10.61 9.61
N ALA A 50 -3.09 -10.44 10.83
CA ALA A 50 -4.27 -11.16 11.30
C ALA A 50 -5.52 -10.83 10.47
N THR A 51 -5.72 -9.56 10.09
CA THR A 51 -6.82 -9.15 9.21
C THR A 51 -6.71 -9.80 7.84
N LEU A 52 -5.51 -9.85 7.24
CA LEU A 52 -5.31 -10.49 5.93
C LEU A 52 -5.56 -12.01 6.00
N ILE A 53 -5.09 -12.68 7.05
CA ILE A 53 -5.28 -14.14 7.25
C ILE A 53 -6.76 -14.50 7.43
N ALA A 54 -7.54 -13.64 8.09
CA ALA A 54 -8.97 -13.87 8.33
C ALA A 54 -9.81 -13.74 7.05
N GLU A 55 -9.24 -13.21 5.98
CA GLU A 55 -9.94 -12.89 4.75
C GLU A 55 -9.57 -13.84 3.62
N ALA A 56 -10.47 -13.96 2.62
CA ALA A 56 -10.15 -14.73 1.43
C ALA A 56 -8.90 -14.16 0.72
N PRO A 57 -7.94 -15.02 0.30
CA PRO A 57 -6.77 -14.59 -0.44
C PRO A 57 -7.17 -13.81 -1.70
N GLY A 58 -6.40 -12.78 -2.03
CA GLY A 58 -6.67 -11.98 -3.20
C GLY A 58 -5.78 -10.76 -3.24
N PRO A 59 -5.81 -10.00 -4.35
CA PRO A 59 -4.93 -8.86 -4.50
C PRO A 59 -5.43 -7.71 -3.63
N TRP A 60 -4.62 -7.32 -2.63
CA TRP A 60 -4.94 -6.22 -1.71
C TRP A 60 -4.24 -4.94 -2.11
N LEU A 61 -4.98 -3.83 -1.98
CA LEU A 61 -4.44 -2.49 -2.00
C LEU A 61 -4.57 -1.89 -0.59
N ALA A 62 -3.45 -1.62 0.04
CA ALA A 62 -3.41 -0.98 1.35
C ALA A 62 -3.68 0.52 1.24
N VAL A 63 -4.62 1.04 2.04
CA VAL A 63 -4.91 2.47 2.16
C VAL A 63 -4.60 2.87 3.58
N ALA A 64 -3.37 3.35 3.78
CA ALA A 64 -2.81 3.67 5.08
C ALA A 64 -2.77 5.17 5.35
N HIS A 65 -3.07 5.57 6.58
CA HIS A 65 -3.01 6.97 7.03
C HIS A 65 -2.14 7.10 8.28
N SER A 66 -1.33 8.16 8.36
CA SER A 66 -0.60 8.53 9.59
C SER A 66 0.21 7.36 10.16
N PHE A 67 -0.01 7.00 11.42
CA PHE A 67 0.63 5.86 12.08
C PHE A 67 0.43 4.52 11.34
N GLY A 68 -0.70 4.35 10.65
CA GLY A 68 -0.97 3.19 9.81
C GLY A 68 0.05 3.00 8.68
N CYS A 69 0.67 4.08 8.20
CA CYS A 69 1.75 4.01 7.22
C CYS A 69 3.00 3.31 7.81
N LEU A 70 3.34 3.65 9.06
CA LEU A 70 4.45 3.02 9.78
C LEU A 70 4.15 1.55 10.08
N ALA A 71 2.92 1.24 10.49
CA ALA A 71 2.46 -0.14 10.71
C ALA A 71 2.54 -0.99 9.44
N LEU A 72 2.10 -0.45 8.30
CA LEU A 72 2.20 -1.12 7.00
C LEU A 72 3.66 -1.36 6.60
N ALA A 73 4.53 -0.36 6.79
CA ALA A 73 5.95 -0.51 6.51
C ALA A 73 6.63 -1.51 7.46
N ARG A 74 6.19 -1.60 8.72
CA ARG A 74 6.63 -2.63 9.67
C ARG A 74 6.17 -4.02 9.25
N TYR A 75 4.90 -4.18 8.88
CA TYR A 75 4.35 -5.42 8.35
C TYR A 75 5.17 -5.94 7.17
N ALA A 76 5.51 -5.05 6.24
CA ALA A 76 6.39 -5.38 5.12
C ALA A 76 7.81 -5.81 5.57
N ALA A 77 8.37 -5.15 6.59
CA ALA A 77 9.70 -5.49 7.13
C ALA A 77 9.75 -6.90 7.74
N LEU A 78 8.61 -7.35 8.29
CA LEU A 78 8.43 -8.68 8.86
C LEU A 78 8.16 -9.77 7.81
N GLY A 79 8.29 -9.46 6.51
CA GLY A 79 8.04 -10.42 5.42
C GLY A 79 6.56 -10.58 5.07
N GLY A 80 5.73 -9.58 5.40
CA GLY A 80 4.34 -9.49 4.99
C GLY A 80 4.14 -9.66 3.48
N ARG A 81 3.05 -10.30 3.07
CA ARG A 81 2.72 -10.66 1.68
C ARG A 81 1.30 -10.21 1.35
N ASP A 82 0.83 -10.53 0.14
CA ASP A 82 -0.55 -10.35 -0.31
C ASP A 82 -1.02 -8.89 -0.49
N ILE A 83 -0.14 -7.91 -0.26
CA ILE A 83 -0.36 -6.51 -0.62
C ILE A 83 0.39 -6.20 -1.92
N ASP A 84 -0.37 -5.85 -2.95
CA ASP A 84 0.14 -5.62 -4.30
C ASP A 84 0.36 -4.12 -4.59
N ALA A 85 -0.32 -3.25 -3.84
CA ALA A 85 -0.11 -1.80 -3.90
C ALA A 85 -0.47 -1.09 -2.58
N GLY A 86 0.07 0.12 -2.41
CA GLY A 86 -0.24 0.98 -1.26
C GLY A 86 -0.51 2.43 -1.61
N LEU A 87 -1.56 3.02 -1.06
CA LEU A 87 -1.74 4.45 -0.91
C LEU A 87 -1.40 4.82 0.53
N LEU A 88 -0.31 5.55 0.74
CA LEU A 88 0.16 6.02 2.04
C LEU A 88 -0.14 7.52 2.14
N VAL A 89 -0.88 7.95 3.15
CA VAL A 89 -1.35 9.33 3.27
C VAL A 89 -0.85 9.92 4.59
N ALA A 90 -0.20 11.08 4.52
CA ALA A 90 0.25 11.85 5.69
C ALA A 90 0.98 10.98 6.73
N PRO A 91 2.08 10.29 6.38
CA PRO A 91 2.75 9.38 7.29
C PRO A 91 3.23 10.12 8.54
N ALA A 92 3.17 9.46 9.69
CA ALA A 92 3.74 10.03 10.90
C ALA A 92 5.26 9.87 10.91
N ASN A 93 5.99 10.81 11.55
CA ASN A 93 7.45 10.73 11.64
C ASN A 93 7.89 9.52 12.52
N PRO A 94 8.70 8.58 12.00
CA PRO A 94 9.19 7.43 12.77
C PRO A 94 9.92 7.79 14.07
N GLN A 95 10.60 8.94 14.12
CA GLN A 95 11.34 9.41 15.30
C GLN A 95 10.41 9.73 16.47
N ARG A 96 9.18 10.20 16.22
CA ARG A 96 8.18 10.47 17.28
C ARG A 96 7.73 9.20 18.00
N PHE A 97 7.96 8.04 17.39
CA PHE A 97 7.62 6.73 17.93
C PHE A 97 8.86 5.92 18.33
N ASN A 98 10.05 6.55 18.41
CA ASN A 98 11.31 5.92 18.77
C ASN A 98 11.65 4.67 17.92
N LEU A 99 11.27 4.68 16.64
CA LEU A 99 11.54 3.54 15.76
C LEU A 99 13.02 3.51 15.36
N ALA A 100 13.68 2.39 15.67
CA ALA A 100 15.08 2.17 15.29
C ALA A 100 15.24 2.06 13.76
N PRO A 101 16.40 2.42 13.20
CA PRO A 101 16.73 2.10 11.81
C PRO A 101 16.54 0.61 11.51
N GLY A 102 15.95 0.30 10.35
CA GLY A 102 15.66 -1.08 9.96
C GLY A 102 14.39 -1.69 10.60
N HIS A 103 13.72 -0.98 11.52
CA HIS A 103 12.48 -1.49 12.10
C HIS A 103 11.33 -1.50 11.09
N ILE A 104 11.34 -0.61 10.11
CA ILE A 104 10.36 -0.56 9.01
C ILE A 104 11.04 -0.81 7.66
N ALA A 105 10.29 -1.31 6.68
CA ALA A 105 10.81 -1.69 5.39
C ALA A 105 11.35 -0.48 4.60
N ARG A 106 12.46 -0.69 3.90
CA ARG A 106 13.11 0.24 2.98
C ARG A 106 13.87 -0.58 1.91
N PRO A 107 13.36 -0.77 0.68
CA PRO A 107 12.09 -0.27 0.14
C PRO A 107 10.85 -1.08 0.58
N LEU A 108 9.65 -0.59 0.25
CA LEU A 108 8.42 -1.39 0.32
C LEU A 108 8.43 -2.46 -0.80
N PRO A 109 7.94 -3.69 -0.54
CA PRO A 109 7.96 -4.78 -1.52
C PRO A 109 6.83 -4.68 -2.56
N PHE A 110 6.11 -3.57 -2.60
CA PHE A 110 4.99 -3.31 -3.52
C PHE A 110 5.00 -1.85 -3.99
N ARG A 111 4.35 -1.61 -5.13
CA ARG A 111 4.23 -0.24 -5.66
C ARG A 111 3.40 0.61 -4.72
N SER A 112 3.77 1.87 -4.56
CA SER A 112 3.02 2.75 -3.67
C SER A 112 3.05 4.21 -4.11
N SER A 113 2.00 4.93 -3.72
CA SER A 113 1.91 6.39 -3.82
C SER A 113 1.88 6.97 -2.41
N LEU A 114 2.67 8.02 -2.18
CA LEU A 114 2.74 8.75 -0.93
C LEU A 114 2.10 10.12 -1.09
N VAL A 115 1.02 10.40 -0.36
CA VAL A 115 0.37 11.71 -0.32
C VAL A 115 0.95 12.54 0.83
N VAL A 116 1.44 13.74 0.50
CA VAL A 116 2.12 14.64 1.43
C VAL A 116 1.41 15.99 1.47
N SER A 117 1.21 16.50 2.68
CA SER A 117 0.75 17.85 2.99
C SER A 117 1.93 18.76 3.32
N ASP A 118 1.88 20.02 2.89
CA ASP A 118 2.96 20.98 3.12
C ASP A 118 2.97 21.52 4.58
N ASN A 119 1.91 21.29 5.35
CA ASN A 119 1.76 21.81 6.72
C ASN A 119 1.21 20.77 7.71
N ASP A 120 1.61 19.50 7.57
CA ASP A 120 1.28 18.45 8.54
C ASP A 120 2.10 18.62 9.84
N HIS A 121 1.42 18.71 10.99
CA HIS A 121 2.09 18.83 12.29
C HIS A 121 2.75 17.52 12.76
N TRP A 122 2.50 16.37 12.12
CA TRP A 122 3.06 15.07 12.49
C TRP A 122 4.41 14.80 11.83
N MET A 123 4.64 15.38 10.65
CA MET A 123 5.83 15.16 9.86
C MET A 123 6.03 16.33 8.91
N ALA A 124 7.22 16.93 8.95
CA ALA A 124 7.57 17.95 7.96
C ALA A 124 7.57 17.35 6.56
N ARG A 125 7.20 18.14 5.56
CA ARG A 125 7.11 17.74 4.15
C ARG A 125 8.40 17.09 3.66
N GLU A 126 9.53 17.68 3.97
CA GLU A 126 10.86 17.22 3.54
C GLU A 126 11.17 15.85 4.13
N ASP A 127 10.85 15.64 5.41
CA ASP A 127 11.01 14.34 6.06
C ASP A 127 10.10 13.28 5.44
N ALA A 128 8.84 13.65 5.15
CA ALA A 128 7.86 12.76 4.52
C ALA A 128 8.34 12.33 3.12
N LEU A 129 8.83 13.26 2.31
CA LEU A 129 9.39 12.98 0.99
C LEU A 129 10.65 12.12 1.08
N ALA A 130 11.53 12.37 2.06
CA ALA A 130 12.73 11.55 2.29
C ALA A 130 12.36 10.11 2.67
N LEU A 131 11.35 9.93 3.54
CA LEU A 131 10.83 8.62 3.90
C LEU A 131 10.15 7.93 2.70
N GLY A 132 9.38 8.67 1.90
CA GLY A 132 8.77 8.18 0.66
C GLY A 132 9.81 7.68 -0.35
N ALA A 133 10.92 8.39 -0.50
CA ALA A 133 12.03 7.95 -1.34
C ALA A 133 12.65 6.64 -0.83
N GLN A 134 12.82 6.49 0.48
CA GLN A 134 13.31 5.24 1.09
C GLN A 134 12.34 4.07 0.92
N TRP A 135 11.03 4.34 0.86
CA TRP A 135 10.00 3.36 0.55
C TRP A 135 9.91 3.01 -0.94
N GLY A 136 10.46 3.86 -1.83
CA GLY A 136 10.25 3.75 -3.27
C GLY A 136 8.85 4.18 -3.71
N SER A 137 8.18 5.02 -2.92
CA SER A 137 6.83 5.51 -3.20
C SER A 137 6.85 6.69 -4.17
N ARG A 138 5.86 6.77 -5.07
CA ARG A 138 5.62 7.95 -5.91
C ARG A 138 5.04 9.09 -5.07
N PRO A 139 5.68 10.26 -4.96
CA PRO A 139 5.16 11.36 -4.17
C PRO A 139 3.97 12.05 -4.89
N VAL A 140 2.99 12.47 -4.09
CA VAL A 140 1.83 13.27 -4.48
C VAL A 140 1.68 14.40 -3.46
N CYS A 141 2.22 15.58 -3.78
CA CYS A 141 2.09 16.76 -2.92
C CYS A 141 0.75 17.46 -3.22
N ILE A 142 -0.02 17.78 -2.19
CA ILE A 142 -1.37 18.36 -2.34
C ILE A 142 -1.51 19.78 -1.78
N GLY A 143 -0.37 20.45 -1.52
CA GLY A 143 -0.36 21.77 -0.89
C GLY A 143 -0.62 21.70 0.62
N PRO A 144 -1.00 22.82 1.25
CA PRO A 144 -1.35 22.85 2.66
C PRO A 144 -2.68 22.13 2.91
N ALA A 145 -2.63 20.96 3.54
CA ALA A 145 -3.75 20.07 3.77
C ALA A 145 -3.84 19.55 5.21
N GLY A 146 -3.12 20.17 6.15
CA GLY A 146 -3.04 19.74 7.55
C GLY A 146 -2.60 18.28 7.66
N HIS A 147 -3.20 17.53 8.57
CA HIS A 147 -2.95 16.09 8.73
C HIS A 147 -3.84 15.21 7.82
N ILE A 148 -4.54 15.82 6.85
CA ILE A 148 -5.44 15.11 5.94
C ILE A 148 -6.46 14.27 6.72
N ASN A 149 -7.10 14.89 7.71
CA ASN A 149 -8.12 14.30 8.57
C ASN A 149 -9.37 15.21 8.61
N VAL A 150 -10.37 14.86 9.43
CA VAL A 150 -11.62 15.63 9.54
C VAL A 150 -11.36 17.07 9.98
N ASP A 151 -10.49 17.30 10.97
CA ASP A 151 -10.12 18.64 11.44
C ASP A 151 -9.52 19.52 10.34
N ALA A 152 -8.80 18.90 9.40
CA ALA A 152 -8.24 19.57 8.23
C ALA A 152 -9.24 19.69 7.05
N GLY A 153 -10.49 19.25 7.22
CA GLY A 153 -11.55 19.31 6.21
C GLY A 153 -11.67 18.07 5.31
N PHE A 154 -10.99 16.97 5.65
CA PHE A 154 -10.95 15.76 4.82
C PHE A 154 -11.96 14.71 5.29
N GLY A 155 -13.19 14.88 4.82
CA GLY A 155 -14.23 13.85 4.79
C GLY A 155 -14.36 13.23 3.41
N PRO A 156 -15.39 13.57 2.60
CA PRO A 156 -15.41 13.16 1.20
C PRO A 156 -14.17 13.63 0.45
N TRP A 157 -13.38 12.67 -0.06
CA TRP A 157 -12.11 13.00 -0.71
C TRP A 157 -11.91 12.26 -2.04
N PRO A 158 -12.43 12.82 -3.14
CA PRO A 158 -12.36 12.20 -4.48
C PRO A 158 -10.93 11.91 -4.97
N LEU A 159 -9.93 12.68 -4.54
CA LEU A 159 -8.54 12.45 -4.92
C LEU A 159 -8.01 11.11 -4.39
N ALA A 160 -8.33 10.73 -3.14
CA ALA A 160 -7.93 9.42 -2.62
C ALA A 160 -8.53 8.28 -3.45
N GLN A 161 -9.78 8.42 -3.88
CA GLN A 161 -10.40 7.44 -4.78
C GLN A 161 -9.70 7.40 -6.14
N ALA A 162 -9.41 8.54 -6.75
CA ALA A 162 -8.71 8.60 -8.03
C ALA A 162 -7.32 7.91 -7.95
N LEU A 163 -6.57 8.14 -6.87
CA LEU A 163 -5.28 7.50 -6.63
C LEU A 163 -5.40 5.99 -6.40
N VAL A 164 -6.45 5.54 -5.72
CA VAL A 164 -6.75 4.10 -5.57
C VAL A 164 -7.03 3.45 -6.91
N GLU A 165 -7.83 4.07 -7.78
CA GLU A 165 -8.11 3.51 -9.10
C GLU A 165 -6.86 3.54 -10.00
N GLU A 166 -6.05 4.60 -9.95
CA GLU A 166 -4.76 4.65 -10.65
C GLU A 166 -3.85 3.47 -10.26
N LEU A 167 -3.71 3.21 -8.95
CA LEU A 167 -2.92 2.10 -8.42
C LEU A 167 -3.50 0.73 -8.82
N ARG A 168 -4.82 0.59 -8.90
CA ARG A 168 -5.49 -0.63 -9.38
C ARG A 168 -5.27 -0.85 -10.86
N ASP A 169 -5.26 0.21 -11.65
CA ASP A 169 -5.10 0.13 -13.10
C ASP A 169 -3.65 -0.26 -13.42
N ALA A 170 -2.68 0.36 -12.75
CA ALA A 170 -1.28 -0.01 -12.85
C ALA A 170 -1.03 -1.50 -12.53
N ASP A 171 -1.76 -2.06 -11.54
CA ASP A 171 -1.69 -3.50 -11.22
C ASP A 171 -2.05 -4.38 -12.40
N ARG A 172 -3.19 -4.07 -13.01
CA ARG A 172 -3.80 -4.89 -14.05
C ARG A 172 -2.88 -4.93 -15.25
N HIS A 173 -2.26 -3.79 -15.59
CA HIS A 173 -1.28 -3.70 -16.66
C HIS A 173 0.01 -4.48 -16.33
N ALA A 174 0.52 -4.39 -15.11
CA ALA A 174 1.69 -5.15 -14.69
C ALA A 174 1.44 -6.67 -14.75
N ALA A 175 0.31 -7.14 -14.22
CA ALA A 175 -0.09 -8.53 -14.25
C ALA A 175 -0.33 -9.05 -15.68
N ALA A 176 -0.97 -8.25 -16.55
CA ALA A 176 -1.17 -8.60 -17.96
C ALA A 176 0.17 -8.70 -18.72
N GLY A 177 1.10 -7.76 -18.49
CA GLY A 177 2.43 -7.78 -19.09
C GLY A 177 3.28 -8.98 -18.66
N VAL A 178 3.18 -9.41 -17.40
CA VAL A 178 3.85 -10.64 -16.93
C VAL A 178 3.26 -11.87 -17.61
N ARG A 179 1.92 -12.00 -17.66
CA ARG A 179 1.26 -13.14 -18.33
C ARG A 179 1.63 -13.24 -19.80
N ALA A 180 1.64 -12.12 -20.53
CA ALA A 180 1.99 -12.07 -21.94
C ALA A 180 3.45 -12.50 -22.21
N ARG A 181 4.40 -12.09 -21.35
CA ARG A 181 5.81 -12.52 -21.43
C ARG A 181 5.97 -14.01 -21.15
N THR A 182 5.30 -14.54 -20.13
CA THR A 182 5.38 -15.98 -19.81
C THR A 182 4.79 -16.84 -20.92
N SER A 183 3.67 -16.43 -21.54
CA SER A 183 3.11 -17.13 -22.69
C SER A 183 4.01 -17.09 -23.92
N ALA A 184 4.65 -15.94 -24.20
CA ALA A 184 5.58 -15.82 -25.32
C ALA A 184 6.81 -16.72 -25.16
N THR A 185 7.38 -16.80 -23.95
CA THR A 185 8.51 -17.69 -23.63
C THR A 185 8.15 -19.17 -23.73
N GLN A 186 6.92 -19.56 -23.36
CA GLN A 186 6.44 -20.95 -23.53
C GLN A 186 6.17 -21.30 -25.00
N GLN A 187 5.78 -20.34 -25.83
CA GLN A 187 5.52 -20.56 -27.25
C GLN A 187 6.81 -20.71 -28.05
N THR A 188 7.84 -19.89 -27.75
CA THR A 188 9.17 -20.00 -28.36
C THR A 188 9.88 -21.29 -27.96
N SER A 189 9.80 -21.71 -26.70
CA SER A 189 10.38 -22.99 -26.25
C SER A 189 9.70 -24.21 -26.90
N LYS A 190 8.38 -24.20 -27.08
CA LYS A 190 7.67 -25.26 -27.84
C LYS A 190 8.01 -25.26 -29.33
N ALA A 191 8.18 -24.08 -29.95
CA ALA A 191 8.57 -23.98 -31.37
C ALA A 191 10.00 -24.50 -31.60
N ASN A 192 10.93 -24.19 -30.69
CA ASN A 192 12.30 -24.70 -30.75
C ASN A 192 12.37 -26.21 -30.52
N ALA A 193 11.58 -26.75 -29.59
CA ALA A 193 11.51 -28.19 -29.35
C ALA A 193 10.96 -28.97 -30.57
N ARG A 194 9.92 -28.44 -31.25
CA ARG A 194 9.39 -29.05 -32.48
C ARG A 194 10.38 -29.00 -33.65
N SER A 195 11.14 -27.91 -33.77
CA SER A 195 12.15 -27.77 -34.82
C SER A 195 13.34 -28.71 -34.59
N ALA A 196 13.72 -28.95 -33.33
CA ALA A 196 14.75 -29.92 -32.99
C ALA A 196 14.33 -31.36 -33.31
N ILE A 197 13.09 -31.75 -33.01
CA ILE A 197 12.58 -33.10 -33.31
C ILE A 197 12.52 -33.34 -34.83
N ALA A 198 12.08 -32.35 -35.61
CA ALA A 198 12.02 -32.44 -37.07
C ALA A 198 13.39 -32.53 -37.75
N GLN A 199 14.47 -32.08 -37.09
CA GLN A 199 15.84 -32.20 -37.60
C GLN A 199 16.46 -33.58 -37.27
N THR A 200 16.00 -34.27 -36.23
CA THR A 200 16.48 -35.61 -35.87
C THR A 200 15.82 -36.73 -36.69
N GLU A 201 14.65 -36.50 -37.28
CA GLU A 201 13.94 -37.49 -38.11
C GLU A 201 14.39 -37.51 -39.59
N ASN A 202 15.27 -36.58 -40.00
CA ASN A 202 15.79 -36.45 -41.37
C ASN A 202 17.29 -36.80 -41.49
N ALA A 203 17.87 -37.44 -40.47
CA ALA A 203 19.26 -37.92 -40.45
C ALA A 203 19.28 -39.46 -40.35
#